data_AF-A0AAU7ZFN9-F1
#
_entry.id   AF-A0AAU7ZFN9-F1
#
_cell.length_a   1.000
_cell.length_b   1.000
_cell.length_c   1.000
_cell.angle_alpha   90.00
_cell.angle_beta   90.00
_cell.angle_gamma   90.00
#
_symmetry.space_group_name_H-M   'P 1'
#
loop_
_entity.id
_entity.type
_entity.pdbx_description
1 polymer ?
#
loop_
_entity_poly.entity_id
_entity_poly.type
_entity_poly.pdbx_seq_one_letter_code
_entity_poly.pdbx_strand_id
1 'polypeptide(L)'
;MMRKKMAGAMVGAVAGSVLACCLSVAAQEKGYWRAESSTAQAITGDIGFTGEKMSINFTSFVVAQIRSLEPGEVSAVFDVDSSAGGNGNLFRLDIPAAKKFLHKNTLCGTEDVQWMATYVAGRSLKIAFFSGAKMPVFALNEIANSTDLCGTFSYVR
;
A
#
# COMPACT_ATOMS: atom_id res chain seq x y z
N MET A 1 -31.94 -38.47 -64.79
CA MET A 1 -33.07 -38.11 -63.90
C MET A 1 -32.50 -37.93 -62.49
N MET A 2 -33.04 -36.97 -61.74
CA MET A 2 -32.81 -36.64 -60.32
C MET A 2 -31.51 -35.92 -59.88
N ARG A 3 -31.71 -34.66 -59.49
CA ARG A 3 -30.88 -33.82 -58.62
C ARG A 3 -30.90 -34.35 -57.19
N LYS A 4 -29.81 -34.16 -56.43
CA LYS A 4 -29.89 -33.88 -54.98
C LYS A 4 -28.69 -33.04 -54.51
N LYS A 5 -29.00 -31.84 -54.05
CA LYS A 5 -28.13 -30.97 -53.23
C LYS A 5 -27.98 -31.63 -51.86
N MET A 6 -26.84 -31.42 -51.18
CA MET A 6 -26.81 -30.98 -49.79
C MET A 6 -25.41 -30.54 -49.38
N ALA A 7 -25.35 -29.30 -48.89
CA ALA A 7 -24.21 -28.70 -48.23
C ALA A 7 -23.96 -29.37 -46.87
N GLY A 8 -22.70 -29.57 -46.50
CA GLY A 8 -22.26 -30.11 -45.22
C GLY A 8 -21.16 -29.24 -44.63
N ALA A 9 -21.40 -28.76 -43.42
CA ALA A 9 -20.75 -27.66 -42.73
C ALA A 9 -19.21 -27.72 -42.62
N MET A 10 -18.63 -26.52 -42.75
CA MET A 10 -17.24 -26.15 -42.51
C MET A 10 -16.90 -26.31 -41.01
N VAL A 11 -15.96 -27.19 -40.69
CA VAL A 11 -15.30 -27.26 -39.38
C VAL A 11 -14.29 -26.11 -39.33
N GLY A 12 -14.62 -25.04 -38.63
CA GLY A 12 -13.74 -23.89 -38.40
C GLY A 12 -13.39 -23.77 -36.92
N ALA A 13 -12.10 -23.91 -36.62
CA ALA A 13 -11.52 -23.95 -35.28
C ALA A 13 -11.86 -22.73 -34.41
N VAL A 14 -12.33 -22.97 -33.18
CA VAL A 14 -12.37 -21.97 -32.11
C VAL A 14 -11.19 -22.25 -31.18
N ALA A 15 -10.01 -21.72 -31.53
CA ALA A 15 -8.89 -21.61 -30.60
C ALA A 15 -8.99 -20.24 -29.92
N GLY A 16 -9.82 -20.17 -28.87
CA GLY A 16 -10.04 -18.96 -28.09
C GLY A 16 -8.83 -18.64 -27.22
N SER A 17 -8.22 -17.49 -27.47
CA SER A 17 -7.15 -16.87 -26.69
C SER A 17 -7.47 -16.82 -25.19
N VAL A 18 -6.66 -17.50 -24.38
CA VAL A 18 -6.52 -17.22 -22.94
C VAL A 18 -5.08 -16.75 -22.72
N LEU A 19 -4.78 -15.55 -23.23
CA LEU A 19 -3.63 -14.79 -22.75
C LEU A 19 -4.09 -14.08 -21.48
N ALA A 20 -3.90 -14.80 -20.37
CA ALA A 20 -4.09 -14.32 -19.03
C ALA A 20 -3.45 -12.94 -18.90
N CYS A 21 -4.27 -11.95 -18.57
CA CYS A 21 -3.81 -10.64 -18.13
C CYS A 21 -2.95 -10.84 -16.88
N CYS A 22 -1.64 -11.00 -17.05
CA CYS A 22 -0.65 -10.60 -16.06
C CYS A 22 -0.80 -9.08 -15.93
N LEU A 23 -1.87 -8.63 -15.27
CA LEU A 23 -1.98 -7.29 -14.77
C LEU A 23 -0.81 -7.16 -13.81
N SER A 24 0.24 -6.50 -14.26
CA SER A 24 1.26 -5.94 -13.40
C SER A 24 0.50 -5.36 -12.21
N VAL A 25 0.74 -5.88 -11.01
CA VAL A 25 0.24 -5.30 -9.77
C VAL A 25 0.84 -3.90 -9.73
N ALA A 26 0.13 -2.94 -10.31
CA ALA A 26 0.47 -1.55 -10.21
C ALA A 26 0.43 -1.25 -8.71
N ALA A 27 1.49 -0.62 -8.17
CA ALA A 27 1.58 -0.17 -6.79
C ALA A 27 0.22 0.36 -6.34
N GLN A 28 -0.50 -0.45 -5.56
CA GLN A 28 -1.94 -0.24 -5.31
C GLN A 28 -2.15 1.01 -4.46
N GLU A 29 -1.10 1.44 -3.76
CA GLU A 29 -0.96 2.67 -3.00
C GLU A 29 -1.06 3.91 -3.88
N LYS A 30 -0.83 3.83 -5.20
CA LYS A 30 -0.81 5.00 -6.07
C LYS A 30 -2.17 5.71 -6.07
N GLY A 31 -2.11 7.04 -6.05
CA GLY A 31 -3.27 7.92 -6.08
C GLY A 31 -3.51 8.63 -4.77
N TYR A 32 -4.71 9.22 -4.66
CA TYR A 32 -5.15 10.01 -3.53
C TYR A 32 -5.92 9.17 -2.53
N TRP A 33 -5.66 9.37 -1.24
CA TRP A 33 -6.27 8.63 -0.14
C TRP A 33 -6.77 9.59 0.94
N ARG A 34 -8.04 9.41 1.31
CA ARG A 34 -8.73 10.22 2.32
C ARG A 34 -8.51 9.66 3.70
N ALA A 35 -8.20 10.51 4.66
CA ALA A 35 -8.00 10.12 6.06
C ALA A 35 -9.30 9.54 6.66
N GLU A 36 -9.24 8.29 7.09
CA GLU A 36 -10.35 7.56 7.70
C GLU A 36 -10.26 7.60 9.23
N SER A 37 -9.07 7.33 9.78
CA SER A 37 -8.85 7.37 11.23
C SER A 37 -8.79 8.79 11.78
N SER A 38 -9.25 8.99 13.02
CA SER A 38 -9.18 10.29 13.69
C SER A 38 -7.75 10.80 13.85
N THR A 39 -6.79 9.90 14.06
CA THR A 39 -5.35 10.23 14.10
C THR A 39 -4.84 10.68 12.74
N ALA A 40 -5.24 10.03 11.65
CA ALA A 40 -4.91 10.49 10.29
C ALA A 40 -5.51 11.88 10.03
N GLN A 41 -6.77 12.11 10.37
CA GLN A 41 -7.42 13.41 10.19
C GLN A 41 -6.76 14.52 11.03
N ALA A 42 -6.31 14.20 12.24
CA ALA A 42 -5.69 15.16 13.13
C ALA A 42 -4.23 15.46 12.80
N ILE A 43 -3.47 14.49 12.26
CA ILE A 43 -2.02 14.60 12.06
C ILE A 43 -1.68 14.78 10.58
N THR A 44 -1.97 13.78 9.75
CA THR A 44 -1.50 13.76 8.35
C THR A 44 -2.43 14.51 7.41
N GLY A 45 -3.74 14.47 7.70
CA GLY A 45 -4.77 14.74 6.71
C GLY A 45 -4.75 13.68 5.60
N ASP A 46 -5.34 14.04 4.47
CA ASP A 46 -5.30 13.23 3.26
C ASP A 46 -3.86 13.14 2.71
N ILE A 47 -3.59 12.04 2.02
CA ILE A 47 -2.27 11.72 1.49
C ILE A 47 -2.37 11.32 0.03
N GLY A 48 -1.25 11.36 -0.67
CA GLY A 48 -1.17 10.90 -2.04
C GLY A 48 0.14 10.22 -2.37
N PHE A 49 0.10 9.19 -3.21
CA PHE A 49 1.29 8.54 -3.76
C PHE A 49 1.37 8.78 -5.25
N THR A 50 2.50 9.32 -5.72
CA THR A 50 2.75 9.57 -7.13
C THR A 50 4.20 9.22 -7.47
N GLY A 51 4.39 8.08 -8.15
CA GLY A 51 5.73 7.57 -8.43
C GLY A 51 6.49 7.30 -7.15
N GLU A 52 7.70 7.84 -7.03
CA GLU A 52 8.58 7.74 -5.85
C GLU A 52 8.34 8.86 -4.83
N LYS A 53 7.12 9.39 -4.77
CA LYS A 53 6.76 10.47 -3.85
C LYS A 53 5.50 10.15 -3.07
N MET A 54 5.57 10.44 -1.78
CA MET A 54 4.41 10.52 -0.89
C MET A 54 4.16 11.99 -0.56
N SER A 55 2.94 12.45 -0.79
CA SER A 55 2.46 13.75 -0.36
C SER A 55 1.62 13.58 0.90
N ILE A 56 1.95 14.37 1.92
CA ILE A 56 1.14 14.51 3.14
C ILE A 56 0.76 15.98 3.22
N ASN A 57 -0.54 16.27 3.15
CA ASN A 57 -1.05 17.64 3.05
C ASN A 57 -0.44 18.39 1.84
N PHE A 58 0.37 19.44 2.08
CA PHE A 58 1.03 20.24 1.03
C PHE A 58 2.54 19.97 0.88
N THR A 59 3.07 18.93 1.54
CA THR A 59 4.50 18.59 1.45
C THR A 59 4.67 17.22 0.83
N SER A 60 5.64 17.10 -0.07
CA SER A 60 6.01 15.84 -0.70
C SER A 60 7.37 15.37 -0.19
N PHE A 61 7.46 14.08 0.09
CA PHE A 61 8.68 13.38 0.50
C PHE A 61 9.00 12.33 -0.55
N VAL A 62 10.29 12.16 -0.82
CA VAL A 62 10.77 11.07 -1.67
C VAL A 62 10.68 9.78 -0.86
N VAL A 63 10.12 8.75 -1.49
CA VAL A 63 10.00 7.41 -0.92
C VAL A 63 10.66 6.41 -1.85
N ALA A 64 11.42 5.48 -1.28
CA ALA A 64 12.04 4.38 -2.01
C ALA A 64 11.46 3.07 -1.48
N GLN A 65 10.78 2.32 -2.35
CA GLN A 65 10.30 0.98 -1.98
C GLN A 65 11.52 0.06 -1.82
N ILE A 66 11.66 -0.52 -0.64
CA ILE A 66 12.78 -1.42 -0.34
C ILE A 66 12.40 -2.86 -0.65
N ARG A 67 11.20 -3.27 -0.24
CA ARG A 67 10.66 -4.61 -0.50
C ARG A 67 9.15 -4.66 -0.24
N SER A 68 8.51 -5.70 -0.73
CA SER A 68 7.18 -6.09 -0.26
C SER A 68 7.27 -6.78 1.11
N LEU A 69 6.21 -6.65 1.88
CA LEU A 69 6.04 -7.30 3.18
C LEU A 69 5.33 -8.64 2.98
N GLU A 70 5.78 -9.66 3.71
CA GLU A 70 5.11 -10.95 3.75
C GLU A 70 3.79 -10.86 4.52
N PRO A 71 2.81 -11.75 4.28
CA PRO A 71 1.52 -11.71 4.97
C PRO A 71 1.64 -11.69 6.50
N GLY A 72 2.58 -12.46 7.07
CA GLY A 72 2.82 -12.48 8.51
C GLY A 72 3.36 -11.15 9.05
N GLU A 73 4.19 -10.45 8.28
CA GLU A 73 4.73 -9.13 8.64
C GLU A 73 3.65 -8.05 8.59
N VAL A 74 2.80 -8.11 7.56
CA VAL A 74 1.64 -7.22 7.43
C VAL A 74 0.68 -7.41 8.60
N SER A 75 0.36 -8.66 8.94
CA SER A 75 -0.46 -8.98 10.12
C SER A 75 0.18 -8.46 11.41
N ALA A 76 1.50 -8.55 11.56
CA ALA A 76 2.20 -8.07 12.74
C ALA A 76 2.10 -6.55 12.95
N VAL A 77 2.07 -5.76 11.88
CA VAL A 77 1.99 -4.29 11.96
C VAL A 77 0.56 -3.79 12.05
N PHE A 78 -0.33 -4.36 11.24
CA PHE A 78 -1.64 -3.78 10.98
C PHE A 78 -2.81 -4.53 11.60
N ASP A 79 -2.52 -5.65 12.27
CA ASP A 79 -3.51 -6.58 12.84
C ASP A 79 -4.61 -6.91 11.82
N VAL A 80 -4.17 -7.35 10.64
CA VAL A 80 -5.06 -7.77 9.54
C VAL A 80 -4.89 -9.26 9.29
N ASP A 81 -5.95 -9.90 8.83
CA ASP A 81 -5.91 -11.31 8.44
C ASP A 81 -4.93 -11.50 7.28
N SER A 82 -3.93 -12.37 7.48
CA SER A 82 -2.92 -12.75 6.48
C SER A 82 -3.51 -13.32 5.18
N SER A 83 -4.77 -13.78 5.22
CA SER A 83 -5.49 -14.30 4.06
C SER A 83 -6.31 -13.25 3.30
N ALA A 84 -6.37 -12.00 3.78
CA ALA A 84 -7.21 -10.94 3.23
C ALA A 84 -6.79 -10.43 1.83
N GLY A 85 -5.73 -10.99 1.23
CA GLY A 85 -5.35 -10.73 -0.15
C GLY A 85 -4.87 -9.30 -0.45
N GLY A 86 -4.51 -8.54 0.59
CA GLY A 86 -3.91 -7.21 0.43
C GLY A 86 -2.41 -7.26 0.17
N ASN A 87 -1.86 -6.15 -0.31
CA ASN A 87 -0.44 -5.99 -0.60
C ASN A 87 0.20 -5.07 0.44
N GLY A 88 1.29 -5.51 1.06
CA GLY A 88 2.06 -4.70 1.99
C GLY A 88 3.42 -4.35 1.42
N ASN A 89 3.89 -3.12 1.64
CA ASN A 89 5.18 -2.65 1.13
C ASN A 89 5.93 -1.87 2.20
N LEU A 90 7.25 -2.02 2.20
CA LEU A 90 8.17 -1.27 3.04
C LEU A 90 8.88 -0.21 2.20
N PHE A 91 8.83 1.02 2.69
CA PHE A 91 9.50 2.17 2.10
C PHE A 91 10.51 2.78 3.05
N ARG A 92 11.62 3.22 2.48
CA ARG A 92 12.54 4.17 3.10
C ARG A 92 12.10 5.58 2.72
N LEU A 93 12.14 6.49 3.68
CA LEU A 93 11.87 7.91 3.48
C LEU A 93 12.66 8.73 4.51
N ASP A 94 12.55 10.04 4.42
CA ASP A 94 13.12 10.97 5.41
C ASP A 94 12.12 12.10 5.64
N ILE A 95 11.50 12.10 6.83
CA ILE A 95 10.65 13.20 7.29
C ILE A 95 11.27 13.75 8.58
N PRO A 96 11.80 14.99 8.55
CA PRO A 96 12.39 15.59 9.73
C PRO A 96 11.39 15.73 10.89
N ALA A 97 11.84 15.52 12.12
CA ALA A 97 11.06 15.69 13.35
C ALA A 97 10.46 17.09 13.50
N ALA A 98 11.20 18.09 13.02
CA ALA A 98 10.76 19.48 13.01
C ALA A 98 9.56 19.72 12.08
N LYS A 99 9.27 18.78 11.17
CA LYS A 99 8.17 18.92 10.22
C LYS A 99 6.83 18.81 10.95
N LYS A 100 6.10 19.92 10.92
CA LYS A 100 4.73 19.98 11.42
C LYS A 100 3.74 19.73 10.29
N PHE A 101 2.72 18.94 10.59
CA PHE A 101 1.60 18.62 9.70
C PHE A 101 0.34 19.35 10.20
N LEU A 102 -0.84 18.75 10.02
CA LEU A 102 -2.09 19.36 10.45
C LEU A 102 -2.08 19.62 11.95
N HIS A 103 -2.72 20.72 12.34
CA HIS A 103 -2.84 21.16 13.73
C HIS A 103 -1.50 21.25 14.49
N LYS A 104 -0.39 21.48 13.77
CA LYS A 104 0.99 21.54 14.33
C LYS A 104 1.46 20.20 14.94
N ASN A 105 0.84 19.09 14.58
CA ASN A 105 1.25 17.76 14.99
C ASN A 105 2.50 17.28 14.23
N THR A 106 3.17 16.28 14.80
CA THR A 106 4.33 15.58 14.24
C THR A 106 4.02 14.10 14.12
N LEU A 107 4.75 13.38 13.27
CA LEU A 107 4.59 11.93 13.11
C LEU A 107 5.24 11.14 14.26
N CYS A 108 6.50 11.43 14.58
CA CYS A 108 7.29 10.71 15.60
C CYS A 108 7.76 11.61 16.76
N GLY A 109 7.00 12.66 17.09
CA GLY A 109 7.38 13.59 18.15
C GLY A 109 8.67 14.35 17.84
N THR A 110 9.76 14.00 18.54
CA THR A 110 11.09 14.61 18.40
C THR A 110 12.04 13.83 17.48
N GLU A 111 11.60 12.70 16.94
CA GLU A 111 12.42 11.85 16.08
C GLU A 111 12.04 11.99 14.60
N ASP A 112 13.03 11.76 13.73
CA ASP A 112 12.83 11.73 12.29
C ASP A 112 12.13 10.42 11.90
N VAL A 113 11.17 10.50 10.97
CA VAL A 113 10.57 9.31 10.36
C VAL A 113 11.51 8.84 9.26
N GLN A 114 11.94 7.58 9.33
CA GLN A 114 12.86 7.02 8.35
C GLN A 114 12.32 5.79 7.63
N TRP A 115 11.24 5.20 8.15
CA TRP A 115 10.59 4.06 7.52
C TRP A 115 9.08 4.20 7.52
N MET A 116 8.47 3.61 6.50
CA MET A 116 7.03 3.57 6.33
C MET A 116 6.64 2.20 5.81
N ALA A 117 5.77 1.51 6.54
CA ALA A 117 5.07 0.33 6.04
C ALA A 117 3.70 0.75 5.52
N THR A 118 3.27 0.17 4.41
CA THR A 118 1.90 0.31 3.89
C THR A 118 1.23 -1.04 3.80
N TYR A 119 -0.09 -1.04 3.84
CA TYR A 119 -0.93 -2.18 3.50
C TYR A 119 -2.16 -1.71 2.75
N VAL A 120 -2.38 -2.23 1.54
CA VAL A 120 -3.54 -1.91 0.71
C VAL A 120 -4.40 -3.14 0.49
N ALA A 121 -5.68 -3.01 0.82
CA ALA A 121 -6.71 -4.01 0.51
C ALA A 121 -7.91 -3.32 -0.13
N GLY A 122 -8.06 -3.50 -1.45
CA GLY A 122 -9.14 -2.89 -2.23
C GLY A 122 -9.14 -1.36 -2.23
N ARG A 123 -10.00 -0.78 -1.39
CA ARG A 123 -10.19 0.68 -1.22
C ARG A 123 -9.77 1.17 0.17
N SER A 124 -9.11 0.33 0.96
CA SER A 124 -8.51 0.69 2.24
C SER A 124 -6.99 0.68 2.15
N LEU A 125 -6.35 1.66 2.77
CA LEU A 125 -4.92 1.79 2.92
C LEU A 125 -4.61 2.02 4.39
N LYS A 126 -3.71 1.22 4.95
CA LYS A 126 -3.10 1.45 6.26
C LYS A 126 -1.64 1.84 6.08
N ILE A 127 -1.16 2.74 6.91
CA ILE A 127 0.24 3.19 6.92
C ILE A 127 0.74 3.17 8.36
N ALA A 128 1.93 2.61 8.57
CA ALA A 128 2.65 2.73 9.83
C ALA A 128 3.97 3.46 9.58
N PHE A 129 4.27 4.46 10.41
CA PHE A 129 5.52 5.20 10.36
C PHE A 129 6.44 4.77 11.49
N PHE A 130 7.73 4.67 11.19
CA PHE A 130 8.75 4.33 12.16
C PHE A 130 9.89 5.35 12.18
N SER A 131 10.38 5.65 13.38
CA SER A 131 11.59 6.42 13.60
C SER A 131 12.83 5.53 13.51
N GLY A 132 14.00 6.17 13.50
CA GLY A 132 15.28 5.47 13.63
C GLY A 132 15.88 4.93 12.33
N ALA A 133 17.21 4.83 12.32
CA ALA A 133 17.97 4.46 11.12
C ALA A 133 17.88 2.99 10.74
N LYS A 134 17.62 2.12 11.72
CA LYS A 134 17.56 0.68 11.53
C LYS A 134 16.24 0.29 10.87
N MET A 135 16.31 -0.67 9.95
CA MET A 135 15.10 -1.21 9.35
C MET A 135 14.23 -1.89 10.42
N PRO A 136 12.92 -1.57 10.50
CA PRO A 136 12.04 -2.22 11.47
C PRO A 136 11.97 -3.73 11.25
N VAL A 137 11.86 -4.48 12.35
CA VAL A 137 11.65 -5.92 12.34
C VAL A 137 10.15 -6.19 12.52
N PHE A 138 9.54 -6.83 11.53
CA PHE A 138 8.09 -7.07 11.50
C PHE A 138 7.73 -8.43 12.09
N ALA A 139 7.95 -8.58 13.39
CA ALA A 139 7.47 -9.71 14.17
C ALA A 139 6.48 -9.22 15.24
N LEU A 140 5.46 -10.02 15.56
CA LEU A 140 4.37 -9.62 16.47
C LEU A 140 4.87 -9.07 17.81
N ASN A 141 5.83 -9.77 18.43
CA ASN A 141 6.43 -9.38 19.69
C ASN A 141 7.32 -8.12 19.56
N GLU A 142 8.00 -7.95 18.43
CA GLU A 142 8.88 -6.81 18.18
C GLU A 142 8.06 -5.54 17.94
N ILE A 143 6.98 -5.63 17.15
CA ILE A 143 6.09 -4.49 16.89
C ILE A 143 5.32 -4.09 18.14
N ALA A 144 4.82 -5.05 18.92
CA ALA A 144 4.08 -4.76 20.14
C ALA A 144 4.92 -4.04 21.21
N ASN A 145 6.24 -4.23 21.19
CA ASN A 145 7.17 -3.59 22.12
C ASN A 145 8.05 -2.53 21.45
N SER A 146 7.76 -2.16 20.20
CA SER A 146 8.59 -1.24 19.43
C SER A 146 8.46 0.17 19.97
N THR A 147 9.60 0.76 20.33
CA THR A 147 9.70 2.20 20.63
C THR A 147 9.75 3.05 19.37
N ASP A 148 10.06 2.43 18.24
CA ASP A 148 10.30 3.11 16.97
C ASP A 148 8.99 3.25 16.18
N LEU A 149 7.91 2.52 16.52
CA LEU A 149 6.59 2.69 15.90
C LEU A 149 5.94 3.98 16.38
N CYS A 150 5.85 4.97 15.49
CA CYS A 150 5.33 6.28 15.82
C CYS A 150 3.79 6.35 15.77
N GLY A 151 3.19 5.55 14.89
CA GLY A 151 1.74 5.48 14.76
C GLY A 151 1.29 4.78 13.50
N THR A 152 0.05 4.32 13.55
CA THR A 152 -0.66 3.65 12.45
C THR A 152 -1.87 4.49 12.05
N PHE A 153 -2.03 4.68 10.75
CA PHE A 153 -2.97 5.59 10.14
C PHE A 153 -3.78 4.87 9.06
N SER A 154 -5.10 5.03 9.09
CA SER A 154 -6.01 4.41 8.10
C SER A 154 -6.59 5.45 7.15
N TYR A 155 -6.71 5.05 5.89
CA TYR A 155 -7.20 5.85 4.77
C TYR A 155 -8.09 5.04 3.84
N VAL A 156 -8.93 5.73 3.08
CA VAL A 156 -9.86 5.16 2.09
C VAL A 156 -9.89 5.94 0.78
N ARG A 157 -10.34 5.30 -0.31
CA ARG A 157 -10.54 5.95 -1.62
C ARG A 157 -11.88 5.58 -2.25
#